data_AF-A0AAW1N4T1-F1
#
_entry.id   AF-A0AAW1N4T1-F1
#
_cell.length_a   1.000
_cell.length_b   1.000
_cell.length_c   1.000
_cell.angle_alpha   90.00
_cell.angle_beta   90.00
_cell.angle_gamma   90.00
#
_symmetry.space_group_name_H-M   'P 1'
#
loop_
_entity.id
_entity.type
_entity.pdbx_description
1 polymer ?
#
loop_
_entity_poly.entity_id
_entity_poly.type
_entity_poly.pdbx_seq_one_letter_code
_entity_poly.pdbx_strand_id
1 'polypeptide(L)'
;MFALPTRKTINKFLSEIPYGTGISEHVMHCIKSTTSFNNENKICIVAFDEISLEAGLAYSAREDAIYGFDSATADINFCDHALVFMATGVYKRWKQPLAYYFSKEGVSTVHKCLAVVLVLHDEPIACASSNTGHRLKLRD
;
A
#
# COMPACT_ATOMS: atom_id res chain seq x y z
N MET A 1 8.69 10.18 -37.40
CA MET A 1 7.31 9.87 -36.95
C MET A 1 7.43 8.76 -35.90
N PHE A 2 6.96 8.98 -34.67
CA PHE A 2 7.05 7.97 -33.61
C PHE A 2 5.76 7.13 -33.57
N ALA A 3 5.90 5.80 -33.62
CA ALA A 3 4.78 4.87 -33.51
C ALA A 3 4.39 4.67 -32.03
N LEU A 4 3.64 5.63 -31.48
CA LEU A 4 3.15 5.57 -30.10
C LEU A 4 1.66 5.20 -30.08
N PRO A 5 1.20 4.47 -29.04
CA PRO A 5 -0.20 4.13 -28.88
C PRO A 5 -1.06 5.36 -28.63
N THR A 6 -2.34 5.27 -28.99
CA THR A 6 -3.30 6.34 -28.71
C THR A 6 -3.63 6.43 -27.22
N ARG A 7 -4.10 7.60 -26.76
CA ARG A 7 -4.59 7.80 -25.38
C ARG A 7 -5.62 6.75 -24.94
N LYS A 8 -6.51 6.35 -25.86
CA LYS A 8 -7.52 5.31 -25.59
C LYS A 8 -6.88 3.97 -25.27
N THR A 9 -5.87 3.58 -26.06
CA THR A 9 -5.12 2.35 -25.86
C THR A 9 -4.40 2.35 -24.52
N ILE A 10 -3.74 3.47 -24.17
CA ILE A 10 -3.04 3.61 -22.88
C ILE A 10 -4.03 3.51 -21.71
N ASN A 11 -5.16 4.23 -21.75
CA ASN A 11 -6.15 4.18 -20.67
C ASN A 11 -6.77 2.79 -20.50
N LYS A 12 -7.02 2.08 -21.61
CA LYS A 12 -7.49 0.70 -21.55
C LYS A 12 -6.46 -0.19 -20.87
N PHE A 13 -5.19 -0.09 -21.27
CA PHE A 13 -4.11 -0.87 -20.67
C PHE A 13 -3.93 -0.56 -19.18
N LEU A 14 -3.92 0.73 -18.80
CA LEU A 14 -3.80 1.16 -17.40
C LEU A 14 -5.00 0.74 -16.56
N SER A 15 -6.20 0.65 -17.16
CA SER A 15 -7.34 0.11 -16.43
C SER A 15 -7.07 -1.32 -16.01
N GLU A 16 -6.49 -2.19 -16.83
CA GLU A 16 -6.30 -3.61 -16.49
C GLU A 16 -5.46 -3.86 -15.21
N ILE A 17 -4.70 -2.87 -14.74
CA ILE A 17 -3.91 -2.97 -13.51
C ILE A 17 -4.81 -2.78 -12.28
N PRO A 18 -4.89 -3.76 -11.36
CA PRO A 18 -5.70 -3.64 -10.15
C PRO A 18 -5.00 -2.73 -9.12
N TYR A 19 -5.68 -1.69 -8.67
CA TYR A 19 -5.21 -0.78 -7.62
C TYR A 19 -6.24 -0.71 -6.49
N GLY A 20 -6.13 -1.63 -5.52
CA GLY A 20 -6.94 -1.62 -4.31
C GLY A 20 -6.17 -1.12 -3.09
N THR A 21 -6.90 -0.76 -2.03
CA THR A 21 -6.31 -0.56 -0.70
C THR A 21 -5.72 -1.85 -0.18
N GLY A 22 -4.66 -1.76 0.63
CA GLY A 22 -3.96 -2.91 1.16
C GLY A 22 -2.59 -3.14 0.51
N ILE A 23 -2.02 -4.31 0.77
CA ILE A 23 -0.69 -4.69 0.27
C ILE A 23 -0.80 -5.09 -1.21
N SER A 24 0.01 -4.47 -2.05
CA SER A 24 0.09 -4.83 -3.47
C SER A 24 0.93 -6.08 -3.67
N GLU A 25 0.27 -7.21 -3.93
CA GLU A 25 0.93 -8.47 -4.26
C GLU A 25 1.81 -8.37 -5.51
N HIS A 26 1.35 -7.60 -6.51
CA HIS A 26 2.09 -7.41 -7.75
C HIS A 26 3.44 -6.71 -7.49
N VAL A 27 3.43 -5.64 -6.69
CA VAL A 27 4.66 -4.94 -6.32
C VAL A 27 5.56 -5.85 -5.49
N MET A 28 4.99 -6.59 -4.54
CA MET A 28 5.74 -7.55 -3.73
C MET A 28 6.45 -8.60 -4.60
N HIS A 29 5.74 -9.15 -5.58
CA HIS A 29 6.29 -10.10 -6.54
C HIS A 29 7.43 -9.47 -7.38
N CYS A 30 7.23 -8.25 -7.87
CA CYS A 30 8.26 -7.51 -8.62
C CYS A 30 9.54 -7.28 -7.79
N ILE A 31 9.39 -6.86 -6.52
CA ILE A 31 10.52 -6.69 -5.61
C ILE A 31 11.23 -8.02 -5.36
N LYS A 32 10.50 -9.10 -5.09
CA LYS A 32 11.07 -10.44 -4.90
C LYS A 32 11.88 -10.86 -6.14
N SER A 33 11.28 -10.80 -7.33
CA SER A 33 11.95 -11.18 -8.58
C SER A 33 13.25 -10.40 -8.84
N THR A 34 13.34 -9.14 -8.39
CA THR A 34 14.53 -8.29 -8.58
C THR A 34 15.61 -8.56 -7.51
N THR A 35 15.22 -8.96 -6.31
CA THR A 35 16.11 -9.13 -5.16
C THR A 35 16.54 -10.58 -4.91
N SER A 36 15.85 -11.58 -5.49
CA SER A 36 16.14 -13.02 -5.30
C SER A 36 17.58 -13.43 -5.63
N PHE A 37 18.27 -12.71 -6.50
CA PHE A 37 19.61 -13.09 -6.99
C PHE A 37 20.75 -12.82 -6.00
N ASN A 38 20.59 -11.95 -4.99
CA ASN A 38 21.63 -11.70 -3.98
C ASN A 38 20.98 -11.38 -2.62
N ASN A 39 21.44 -12.07 -1.57
CA ASN A 39 20.92 -11.91 -0.21
C ASN A 39 21.09 -10.49 0.34
N GLU A 40 22.13 -9.76 -0.04
CA GLU A 40 22.33 -8.36 0.38
C GLU A 40 21.23 -7.43 -0.16
N ASN A 41 20.72 -7.73 -1.36
CA ASN A 41 19.66 -6.93 -1.98
C ASN A 41 18.28 -7.13 -1.35
N LYS A 42 18.13 -8.12 -0.46
CA LYS A 42 16.89 -8.39 0.27
C LYS A 42 16.68 -7.46 1.48
N ILE A 43 17.73 -6.72 1.87
CA ILE A 43 17.66 -5.77 2.97
C ILE A 43 17.02 -4.48 2.47
N CYS A 44 15.87 -4.14 3.05
CA CYS A 44 15.14 -2.93 2.73
C CYS A 44 14.67 -2.21 4.00
N ILE A 45 14.48 -0.90 3.88
CA ILE A 45 13.81 -0.06 4.86
C ILE A 45 12.37 0.11 4.39
N VAL A 46 11.42 -0.15 5.28
CA VAL A 46 10.03 0.27 5.07
C VAL A 46 9.81 1.58 5.81
N ALA A 47 9.44 2.60 5.04
CA ALA A 47 9.00 3.89 5.55
C ALA A 47 7.50 4.01 5.32
N PHE A 48 6.81 4.67 6.24
CA PHE A 48 5.41 5.01 6.07
C PHE A 48 5.20 6.48 6.38
N ASP A 49 4.23 7.09 5.70
CA ASP A 49 3.83 8.46 5.94
C ASP A 49 2.34 8.61 5.62
N GLU A 50 1.76 9.72 6.06
CA GLU A 50 0.37 10.06 5.82
C GLU A 50 0.23 11.18 4.81
N ILE A 51 -0.73 11.03 3.91
CA ILE A 51 -1.08 12.03 2.92
C ILE A 51 -2.48 12.53 3.27
N SER A 52 -2.63 13.84 3.50
CA SER A 52 -3.95 14.45 3.66
C SER A 52 -4.72 14.41 2.34
N LEU A 53 -5.99 14.02 2.43
CA LEU A 53 -6.94 13.92 1.33
C LEU A 53 -8.11 14.87 1.58
N GLU A 54 -8.77 15.28 0.50
CA GLU A 54 -10.07 15.93 0.62
C GLU A 54 -11.13 14.88 0.99
N ALA A 55 -11.84 15.10 2.09
CA ALA A 55 -12.91 14.21 2.51
C ALA A 55 -14.05 14.24 1.48
N GLY A 56 -14.37 13.08 0.92
CA GLY A 56 -15.40 12.94 -0.09
C GLY A 56 -15.62 11.48 -0.49
N LEU A 57 -16.75 11.22 -1.16
CA LEU A 57 -17.06 9.91 -1.70
C LEU A 57 -16.80 9.86 -3.19
N ALA A 58 -16.16 8.78 -3.63
CA ALA A 58 -15.97 8.49 -5.05
C ALA A 58 -16.55 7.12 -5.37
N TYR A 59 -17.40 7.04 -6.40
CA TYR A 59 -17.92 5.76 -6.89
C TYR A 59 -17.12 5.32 -8.12
N SER A 60 -16.61 4.08 -8.10
CA SER A 60 -16.04 3.44 -9.29
C SER A 60 -17.05 2.46 -9.86
N ALA A 61 -17.63 2.80 -11.01
CA ALA A 61 -18.53 1.92 -11.76
C ALA A 61 -17.85 0.62 -12.22
N ARG A 62 -16.51 0.62 -12.30
CA ARG A 62 -15.75 -0.55 -12.74
C ARG A 62 -15.63 -1.61 -11.64
N GLU A 63 -15.37 -1.17 -10.42
CA GLU A 63 -15.21 -2.05 -9.26
C GLU A 63 -16.53 -2.22 -8.49
N ASP A 64 -17.56 -1.49 -8.90
CA ASP A 64 -18.85 -1.35 -8.21
C ASP A 64 -18.66 -1.05 -6.72
N ALA A 65 -17.75 -0.10 -6.44
CA ALA A 65 -17.28 0.20 -5.10
C ALA A 65 -17.34 1.71 -4.82
N ILE A 66 -17.62 2.04 -3.56
CA ILE A 66 -17.57 3.41 -3.04
C ILE A 66 -16.29 3.56 -2.21
N TYR A 67 -15.44 4.51 -2.58
CA TYR A 67 -14.27 4.93 -1.81
C TYR A 67 -14.58 6.21 -1.03
N GLY A 68 -13.73 6.49 -0.05
CA GLY A 68 -13.88 7.67 0.81
C GLY A 68 -14.27 7.32 2.25
N PHE A 69 -14.37 6.03 2.57
CA PHE A 69 -14.56 5.56 3.94
C PHE A 69 -13.24 5.13 4.57
N ASP A 70 -13.14 5.30 5.88
CA ASP A 70 -12.06 4.76 6.69
C ASP A 70 -11.96 3.23 6.51
N SER A 71 -10.76 2.74 6.19
CA SER A 71 -10.49 1.31 6.02
C SER A 71 -10.04 0.64 7.32
N ALA A 72 -9.72 1.43 8.37
CA ALA A 72 -9.19 0.94 9.63
C ALA A 72 -10.28 0.64 10.67
N THR A 73 -11.42 1.32 10.58
CA THR A 73 -12.55 1.15 11.52
C THR A 73 -13.77 0.57 10.82
N ALA A 74 -14.64 -0.12 11.57
CA ALA A 74 -15.92 -0.60 11.06
C ALA A 74 -16.98 0.52 10.95
N ASP A 75 -16.61 1.75 11.33
CA ASP A 75 -17.49 2.90 11.37
C ASP A 75 -17.51 3.61 10.02
N ILE A 76 -18.68 4.11 9.62
CA ILE A 76 -18.89 4.83 8.36
C ILE A 76 -18.40 6.27 8.53
N ASN A 77 -17.09 6.43 8.52
CA ASN A 77 -16.42 7.71 8.65
C ASN A 77 -15.77 8.12 7.34
N PHE A 78 -15.93 9.38 6.94
CA PHE A 78 -15.18 9.91 5.79
C PHE A 78 -13.70 9.95 6.10
N CYS A 79 -12.88 9.36 5.22
CA CYS A 79 -11.43 9.45 5.35
C CYS A 79 -10.95 10.83 4.91
N ASP A 80 -10.03 11.40 5.67
CA ASP A 80 -9.34 12.66 5.38
C ASP A 80 -7.83 12.45 5.20
N HIS A 81 -7.35 11.22 5.37
CA HIS A 81 -5.94 10.86 5.19
C HIS A 81 -5.80 9.48 4.50
N ALA A 82 -4.65 9.28 3.85
CA ALA A 82 -4.18 7.97 3.41
C ALA A 82 -2.81 7.67 4.03
N LEU A 83 -2.72 6.52 4.71
CA LEU A 83 -1.48 5.97 5.23
C LEU A 83 -0.79 5.17 4.12
N VAL A 84 0.42 5.55 3.73
CA VAL A 84 1.16 4.95 2.62
C VAL A 84 2.44 4.30 3.13
N PHE A 85 2.71 3.08 2.67
CA PHE A 85 3.93 2.33 2.98
C PHE A 85 4.81 2.21 1.73
N MET A 86 6.09 2.53 1.86
CA MET A 86 7.09 2.41 0.80
C MET A 86 8.29 1.59 1.26
N ALA A 87 8.74 0.66 0.42
CA ALA A 87 9.99 -0.06 0.61
C ALA A 87 11.12 0.62 -0.17
N THR A 88 12.30 0.68 0.46
CA THR A 88 13.55 1.20 -0.09
C THR A 88 14.66 0.19 0.11
N GLY A 89 15.33 -0.21 -0.96
CA GLY A 89 16.51 -1.06 -0.86
C GLY A 89 17.68 -0.33 -0.20
N VAL A 90 18.39 -1.00 0.71
CA VAL A 90 19.56 -0.44 1.40
C VAL A 90 20.81 -0.55 0.53
N TYR A 91 21.08 -1.74 0.00
CA TYR A 91 22.24 -2.00 -0.85
C TYR A 91 22.04 -1.46 -2.27
N LYS A 92 20.94 -1.84 -2.92
CA LYS A 92 20.53 -1.28 -4.21
C LYS A 92 19.50 -0.19 -4.00
N ARG A 93 19.73 0.96 -4.63
CA ARG A 93 18.80 2.09 -4.62
C ARG A 93 17.59 1.78 -5.49
N TRP A 94 16.51 1.32 -4.86
CA TRP A 94 15.18 1.21 -5.45
C TRP A 94 14.15 1.69 -4.43
N LYS A 95 13.02 2.20 -4.91
CA LYS A 95 11.87 2.62 -4.09
C LYS A 95 10.59 2.09 -4.71
N GLN A 96 9.72 1.46 -3.92
CA GLN A 96 8.44 0.93 -4.41
C GLN A 96 7.35 1.11 -3.35
N PRO A 97 6.13 1.54 -3.72
CA PRO A 97 4.99 1.59 -2.81
C PRO A 97 4.51 0.16 -2.51
N LEU A 98 4.45 -0.22 -1.24
CA LEU A 98 4.00 -1.55 -0.82
C LEU A 98 2.49 -1.61 -0.61
N ALA A 99 1.95 -0.60 0.07
CA ALA A 99 0.57 -0.61 0.51
C ALA A 99 0.06 0.80 0.77
N TYR A 100 -1.26 0.96 0.74
CA TYR A 100 -1.92 2.15 1.27
C TYR A 100 -3.26 1.80 1.91
N TYR A 101 -3.67 2.61 2.87
CA TYR A 101 -4.94 2.47 3.59
C TYR A 101 -5.56 3.84 3.82
N PHE A 102 -6.88 3.94 3.74
CA PHE A 102 -7.59 5.15 4.14
C PHE A 102 -7.78 5.18 5.64
N SER A 103 -7.59 6.36 6.24
CA SER A 103 -7.75 6.60 7.68
C SER A 103 -8.59 7.86 7.90
N LYS A 104 -9.34 7.87 9.00
CA LYS A 104 -9.91 9.08 9.57
C LYS A 104 -9.01 9.54 10.71
N GLU A 105 -8.56 10.78 10.65
CA GLU A 105 -7.59 11.38 11.58
C GLU A 105 -6.17 10.82 11.41
N GLY A 106 -5.18 11.70 11.55
CA GLY A 106 -3.77 11.34 11.40
C GLY A 106 -3.27 10.52 12.59
N VAL A 107 -2.53 9.45 12.31
CA VAL A 107 -1.69 8.74 13.29
C VAL A 107 -0.84 9.78 14.01
N SER A 108 -0.90 9.78 15.34
CA SER A 108 -0.21 10.78 16.15
C SER A 108 1.27 10.88 15.75
N THR A 109 1.73 12.12 15.55
CA THR A 109 3.04 12.53 15.01
C THR A 109 4.24 11.82 15.64
N VAL A 110 4.08 11.28 16.86
CA VAL A 110 5.12 10.59 17.63
C VAL A 110 5.51 9.22 17.02
N HIS A 111 4.69 8.61 16.16
CA HIS A 111 4.99 7.33 15.51
C HIS A 111 5.55 7.43 14.07
N LYS A 112 5.62 8.64 13.47
CA LYS A 112 5.94 8.81 12.05
C LYS A 112 7.42 8.59 11.68
N CYS A 113 8.30 8.40 12.66
CA CYS A 113 9.75 8.21 12.45
C CYS A 113 10.23 6.77 12.63
N LEU A 114 9.34 5.76 12.57
CA LEU A 114 9.77 4.37 12.69
C LEU A 114 10.17 3.82 11.31
N ALA A 115 11.44 4.01 10.94
CA ALA A 115 12.04 3.28 9.84
C ALA A 115 12.30 1.83 10.28
N VAL A 116 11.47 0.89 9.82
CA VAL A 116 11.66 -0.53 10.13
C VAL A 116 12.58 -1.13 9.06
N VAL A 117 13.73 -1.65 9.48
CA VAL A 117 14.59 -2.46 8.60
C VAL A 117 13.98 -3.86 8.54
N LEU A 118 13.49 -4.24 7.37
CA LEU A 118 12.98 -5.58 7.11
C LEU A 118 13.95 -6.33 6.21
N VAL A 119 14.23 -7.58 6.57
CA VAL A 119 14.84 -8.53 5.66
C VAL A 119 13.71 -9.26 4.98
N LEU A 120 13.62 -9.15 3.64
CA LEU A 120 12.67 -9.91 2.85
C LEU A 120 13.05 -11.40 2.90
N HIS A 121 12.57 -12.12 3.92
CA HIS A 121 12.57 -13.58 3.97
C HIS A 121 11.33 -14.11 3.24
N ASP A 122 11.31 -15.42 2.90
CA ASP A 122 10.18 -16.06 2.21
C ASP A 122 8.88 -16.09 3.04
N GLU A 123 8.93 -15.72 4.33
CA GLU A 123 7.76 -15.59 5.20
C GLU A 123 7.04 -14.24 5.01
N PRO A 124 5.70 -14.19 5.11
CA PRO A 124 4.92 -12.97 4.91
C PRO A 124 5.34 -11.90 5.92
N ILE A 125 5.52 -10.67 5.42
CA ILE A 125 5.79 -9.48 6.23
C ILE A 125 4.61 -9.28 7.18
N ALA A 126 4.74 -9.78 8.40
CA ALA A 126 3.86 -9.43 9.50
C ALA A 126 4.29 -8.03 9.97
N CYS A 127 3.65 -6.99 9.44
CA CYS A 127 3.71 -5.67 10.05
C CYS A 127 3.03 -5.75 11.42
N ALA A 128 3.81 -6.03 12.47
CA ALA A 128 3.35 -5.89 13.84
C ALA A 128 3.24 -4.39 14.15
N SER A 129 2.07 -3.79 13.92
CA SER A 129 1.70 -2.60 14.67
C SER A 129 1.35 -3.05 16.08
N SER A 130 2.12 -2.61 17.08
CA SER A 130 1.64 -2.69 18.46
C SER A 130 0.39 -1.83 18.58
N ASN A 131 -0.79 -2.46 18.52
CA ASN A 131 -1.92 -2.07 19.35
C ASN A 131 -2.92 -3.24 19.43
N THR A 132 -3.22 -3.60 20.68
CA THR A 132 -4.20 -4.57 21.14
C THR A 132 -5.59 -4.33 20.57
N GLY A 133 -6.25 -5.38 20.05
CA GLY A 133 -7.64 -5.28 19.59
C GLY A 133 -8.21 -6.53 18.93
N HIS A 134 -8.46 -7.56 19.73
CA HIS A 134 -9.42 -8.66 19.55
C HIS A 134 -9.84 -9.15 18.14
N ARG A 135 -9.36 -10.37 17.86
CA ARG A 135 -9.91 -11.37 16.93
C ARG A 135 -11.35 -11.75 17.33
N LEU A 136 -12.36 -11.31 16.57
CA LEU A 136 -13.67 -11.96 16.55
C LEU A 136 -13.61 -13.18 15.61
N LYS A 137 -13.62 -14.37 16.19
CA LYS A 137 -13.92 -15.61 15.48
C LYS A 137 -15.42 -15.61 15.17
N LEU A 138 -15.78 -15.61 13.90
CA LEU A 138 -17.07 -16.14 13.48
C LEU A 138 -16.97 -17.67 13.52
N ARG A 139 -17.66 -18.29 14.47
CA ARG A 139 -18.14 -19.68 14.36
C ARG A 139 -19.63 -19.59 14.05
N ASP A 140 -20.08 -20.47 13.16
CA ASP A 140 -21.50 -20.79 12.97
C ASP A 140 -22.17 -21.22 14.27
#